data_AF-A0AAV0JKT9-F1
#
_entry.id   AF-A0AAV0JKT9-F1
#
_cell.length_a   1.000
_cell.length_b   1.000
_cell.length_c   1.000
_cell.angle_alpha   90.00
_cell.angle_beta   90.00
_cell.angle_gamma   90.00
#
_symmetry.space_group_name_H-M   'P 1'
#
loop_
_entity.id
_entity.type
_entity.pdbx_description
1 polymer ?
#
loop_
_entity_poly.entity_id
_entity_poly.type
_entity_poly.pdbx_seq_one_letter_code
_entity_poly.pdbx_strand_id
1 'polypeptide(L)'
;MVRPFGVKGQKRKRKEKYDRDEEEGEEEEKDEKEMEEKESETAADEMAGIPIVQIDQQTKKPGVIFVLERASLEVAKVGKTYQILNSDDHANFLKRNNKNPADYRPDIVYQALLSILDSPLNKAGRLRAVYVKTDKGVLFEVKPNVRIPRTYKRFAGIMLQLLQKLSISAAGKREKLLRVIKNPVTQYLPVSSRKIGFSYSSDKLVEMSKYVGTVSSDADLVFVVGAMSHGKIDCDYIEDFIASM
;
A
#
# COMPACT_ATOMS: atom_id res chain seq x y z
N MET A 1 -66.54 -36.31 18.30
CA MET A 1 -66.52 -35.89 19.73
C MET A 1 -65.25 -35.08 19.97
N VAL A 2 -65.43 -33.83 20.43
CA VAL A 2 -64.55 -32.81 21.08
C VAL A 2 -63.00 -32.97 21.11
N ARG A 3 -62.27 -31.87 20.83
CA ARG A 3 -60.86 -31.55 21.21
C ARG A 3 -60.77 -31.21 22.74
N PRO A 4 -59.61 -31.08 23.48
CA PRO A 4 -58.32 -30.49 23.02
C PRO A 4 -56.96 -30.76 23.81
N PHE A 5 -55.89 -30.08 23.34
CA PHE A 5 -54.63 -29.55 23.96
C PHE A 5 -53.50 -30.40 24.60
N GLY A 6 -52.24 -30.05 24.22
CA GLY A 6 -51.02 -30.28 25.01
C GLY A 6 -49.70 -30.11 24.23
N VAL A 7 -49.02 -28.95 24.36
CA VAL A 7 -47.73 -28.61 23.75
C VAL A 7 -46.56 -28.98 24.70
N LYS A 8 -45.47 -29.62 24.20
CA LYS A 8 -44.04 -29.20 24.34
C LYS A 8 -43.05 -30.37 24.18
N GLY A 9 -42.06 -30.16 23.31
CA GLY A 9 -40.65 -30.43 23.61
C GLY A 9 -39.96 -31.59 22.87
N GLN A 10 -39.25 -31.27 21.78
CA GLN A 10 -37.78 -31.42 21.67
C GLN A 10 -37.33 -31.06 20.25
N LYS A 11 -36.70 -29.89 20.09
CA LYS A 11 -36.02 -29.48 18.87
C LYS A 11 -34.70 -30.27 18.76
N ARG A 12 -34.57 -31.13 17.74
CA ARG A 12 -33.26 -31.60 17.26
C ARG A 12 -32.51 -30.38 16.69
N LYS A 13 -31.44 -29.95 17.37
CA LYS A 13 -30.50 -28.96 16.84
C LYS A 13 -29.64 -29.62 15.75
N ARG A 14 -29.78 -29.12 14.53
CA ARG A 14 -28.82 -29.32 13.43
C ARG A 14 -27.58 -28.48 13.77
N LYS A 15 -26.50 -29.12 14.22
CA LYS A 15 -25.16 -28.53 14.34
C LYS A 15 -24.51 -28.72 12.97
N GLU A 16 -24.52 -27.69 12.14
CA GLU A 16 -23.81 -27.65 10.88
C GLU A 16 -22.87 -26.44 10.89
N LYS A 17 -21.59 -26.73 10.67
CA LYS A 17 -20.73 -26.00 9.74
C LYS A 17 -20.36 -24.56 10.13
N TYR A 18 -19.49 -24.41 11.12
CA TYR A 18 -18.74 -23.17 11.37
C TYR A 18 -17.27 -23.41 11.72
N ASP A 19 -16.94 -24.55 12.36
CA ASP A 19 -15.56 -24.81 12.81
C ASP A 19 -14.58 -25.22 11.68
N ARG A 20 -15.09 -25.64 10.51
CA ARG A 20 -14.26 -26.15 9.41
C ARG A 20 -13.58 -25.05 8.58
N ASP A 21 -14.19 -23.88 8.48
CA ASP A 21 -13.64 -22.78 7.68
C ASP A 21 -12.51 -22.04 8.44
N GLU A 22 -12.49 -22.12 9.79
CA GLU A 22 -11.39 -21.60 10.61
C GLU A 22 -10.18 -22.55 10.59
N GLU A 23 -10.39 -23.86 10.64
CA GLU A 23 -9.32 -24.86 10.49
C GLU A 23 -8.68 -24.82 9.08
N GLU A 24 -9.49 -24.69 8.01
CA GLU A 24 -8.97 -24.56 6.63
C GLU A 24 -8.14 -23.27 6.45
N GLY A 25 -8.49 -22.16 7.13
CA GLY A 25 -7.72 -20.92 7.11
C GLY A 25 -6.40 -20.96 7.89
N GLU A 26 -6.36 -21.70 9.00
CA GLU A 26 -5.13 -21.89 9.78
C GLU A 26 -4.16 -22.89 9.12
N GLU A 27 -4.69 -23.90 8.43
CA GLU A 27 -3.89 -24.83 7.62
C GLU A 27 -3.30 -24.13 6.39
N GLU A 28 -4.05 -23.28 5.69
CA GLU A 28 -3.54 -22.46 4.59
C GLU A 28 -2.44 -21.49 5.06
N GLU A 29 -2.58 -20.84 6.23
CA GLU A 29 -1.53 -19.95 6.77
C GLU A 29 -0.27 -20.70 7.23
N LYS A 30 -0.39 -21.94 7.70
CA LYS A 30 0.76 -22.78 8.06
C LYS A 30 1.47 -23.32 6.83
N ASP A 31 0.73 -23.76 5.83
CA ASP A 31 1.28 -24.21 4.55
C ASP A 31 1.96 -23.06 3.78
N GLU A 32 1.42 -21.84 3.84
CA GLU A 32 2.07 -20.65 3.27
C GLU A 32 3.40 -20.33 3.98
N LYS A 33 3.46 -20.46 5.32
CA LYS A 33 4.70 -20.24 6.10
C LYS A 33 5.76 -21.31 5.85
N GLU A 34 5.36 -22.59 5.81
CA GLU A 34 6.30 -23.68 5.52
C GLU A 34 6.80 -23.65 4.06
N MET A 35 5.98 -23.19 3.12
CA MET A 35 6.41 -22.98 1.73
C MET A 35 7.37 -21.79 1.61
N GLU A 36 7.14 -20.68 2.33
CA GLU A 36 8.07 -19.53 2.36
C GLU A 36 9.43 -19.91 2.97
N GLU A 37 9.46 -20.74 4.03
CA GLU A 37 10.70 -21.23 4.62
C GLU A 37 11.46 -22.16 3.66
N LYS A 38 10.77 -23.09 2.97
CA LYS A 38 11.40 -24.00 1.99
C LYS A 38 11.86 -23.32 0.70
N GLU A 39 11.17 -22.27 0.24
CA GLU A 39 11.61 -21.45 -0.91
C GLU A 39 12.86 -20.62 -0.56
N SER A 40 13.04 -20.24 0.71
CA SER A 40 14.21 -19.49 1.17
C SER A 40 15.50 -20.33 1.16
N GLU A 41 15.39 -21.64 1.43
CA GLU A 41 16.53 -22.57 1.43
C GLU A 41 16.94 -23.02 0.02
N THR A 42 15.99 -23.06 -0.92
CA THR A 42 16.22 -23.57 -2.28
C THR A 42 16.70 -22.49 -3.27
N ALA A 43 16.51 -21.21 -2.97
CA ALA A 43 16.94 -20.10 -3.84
C ALA A 43 18.45 -19.76 -3.76
N ALA A 44 19.22 -20.48 -2.94
CA ALA A 44 20.66 -20.25 -2.77
C ALA A 44 21.54 -20.83 -3.89
N ASP A 45 20.99 -21.69 -4.77
CA ASP A 45 21.75 -22.33 -5.84
C ASP A 45 20.96 -22.25 -7.16
N GLU A 46 21.27 -21.24 -7.98
CA GLU A 46 21.41 -21.33 -9.45
C GLU A 46 21.30 -19.96 -10.18
N MET A 47 22.39 -19.63 -10.86
CA MET A 47 22.51 -18.88 -12.13
C MET A 47 22.71 -17.35 -12.13
N ALA A 48 23.76 -17.00 -12.88
CA ALA A 48 24.45 -15.72 -12.98
C ALA A 48 23.82 -14.73 -13.95
N GLY A 49 24.03 -13.43 -13.67
CA GLY A 49 23.89 -12.33 -14.62
C GLY A 49 22.90 -11.26 -14.19
N ILE A 50 23.44 -10.17 -13.63
CA ILE A 50 22.79 -9.00 -13.01
C ILE A 50 22.55 -9.19 -11.50
N PRO A 51 23.16 -8.38 -10.62
CA PRO A 51 22.94 -8.49 -9.19
C PRO A 51 21.51 -8.04 -8.87
N ILE A 52 20.64 -9.00 -8.58
CA ILE A 52 19.47 -8.77 -7.76
C ILE A 52 20.04 -8.45 -6.38
N VAL A 53 19.93 -7.19 -5.94
CA VAL A 53 20.28 -6.83 -4.56
C VAL A 53 19.28 -7.54 -3.67
N GLN A 54 19.64 -8.73 -3.19
CA GLN A 54 18.99 -9.36 -2.06
C GLN A 54 19.00 -8.33 -0.93
N ILE A 55 17.83 -8.07 -0.34
CA ILE A 55 17.73 -7.23 0.85
C ILE A 55 18.39 -8.03 1.96
N ASP A 56 19.69 -7.83 2.10
CA ASP A 56 20.51 -8.48 3.08
C ASP A 56 20.01 -8.03 4.46
N GLN A 57 19.27 -8.91 5.13
CA GLN A 57 18.80 -8.68 6.50
C GLN A 57 19.98 -8.57 7.50
N GLN A 58 21.21 -8.85 7.05
CA GLN A 58 22.41 -8.90 7.89
C GLN A 58 23.21 -7.59 7.92
N THR A 59 22.88 -6.58 7.10
CA THR A 59 23.48 -5.23 7.27
C THR A 59 22.47 -4.28 7.92
N LYS A 60 22.73 -3.90 9.18
CA LYS A 60 22.01 -2.87 9.96
C LYS A 60 22.15 -1.47 9.33
N LYS A 61 21.76 -1.30 8.08
CA LYS A 61 21.70 0.00 7.43
C LYS A 61 20.28 0.55 7.60
N PRO A 62 20.14 1.82 8.01
CA PRO A 62 18.85 2.43 8.22
C PRO A 62 18.12 2.50 6.88
N GLY A 63 16.91 1.94 6.89
CA GLY A 63 15.99 1.90 5.78
C GLY A 63 15.18 3.19 5.69
N VAL A 64 14.61 3.40 4.51
CA VAL A 64 13.70 4.51 4.24
C VAL A 64 12.36 3.95 3.80
N ILE A 65 11.29 4.55 4.32
CA ILE A 65 9.90 4.26 3.98
C ILE A 65 9.26 5.55 3.50
N PHE A 66 8.45 5.47 2.45
CA PHE A 66 7.62 6.59 2.01
C PHE A 66 6.15 6.27 2.26
N VAL A 67 5.41 7.26 2.75
CA VAL A 67 3.96 7.23 2.86
C VAL A 67 3.39 8.35 1.99
N LEU A 68 2.71 7.97 0.92
CA LEU A 68 1.98 8.89 0.07
C LEU A 68 0.57 9.05 0.62
N GLU A 69 0.30 10.19 1.25
CA GLU A 69 -0.99 10.52 1.83
C GLU A 69 -1.90 11.24 0.84
N ARG A 70 -3.22 11.06 1.00
CA ARG A 70 -4.24 11.73 0.18
C ARG A 70 -4.07 11.52 -1.33
N ALA A 71 -3.77 10.29 -1.71
CA ALA A 71 -3.65 9.88 -3.10
C ALA A 71 -5.02 9.92 -3.81
N SER A 72 -5.12 10.68 -4.90
CA SER A 72 -6.31 10.73 -5.74
C SER A 72 -6.43 9.46 -6.61
N LEU A 73 -6.87 8.35 -5.99
CA LEU A 73 -7.18 7.09 -6.68
C LEU A 73 -8.61 6.66 -6.35
N GLU A 74 -9.53 6.96 -7.27
CA GLU A 74 -10.94 6.57 -7.16
C GLU A 74 -11.38 5.79 -8.40
N VAL A 75 -12.00 4.64 -8.17
CA VAL A 75 -12.66 3.85 -9.23
C VAL A 75 -14.11 4.31 -9.38
N ALA A 76 -14.53 4.56 -10.61
CA ALA A 76 -15.93 4.77 -10.95
C ALA A 76 -16.29 4.12 -12.28
N LYS A 77 -17.59 3.85 -12.46
CA LYS A 77 -18.14 3.34 -13.71
C LYS A 77 -18.44 4.52 -14.64
N VAL A 78 -17.63 4.70 -15.67
CA VAL A 78 -17.82 5.74 -16.69
C VAL A 78 -18.37 5.08 -17.95
N GLY A 79 -19.65 5.30 -18.23
CA GLY A 79 -20.36 4.61 -19.30
C GLY A 79 -20.51 3.11 -18.99
N LYS A 80 -19.83 2.26 -19.78
CA LYS A 80 -19.91 0.79 -19.64
C LYS A 80 -18.74 0.17 -18.89
N THR A 81 -17.65 0.92 -18.67
CA THR A 81 -16.40 0.39 -18.11
C THR A 81 -16.06 1.03 -16.77
N TYR A 82 -15.36 0.29 -15.92
CA TYR A 82 -14.74 0.84 -14.71
C TYR A 82 -13.39 1.44 -15.05
N GLN A 83 -13.13 2.64 -14.54
CA GLN A 83 -11.90 3.38 -14.79
C GLN A 83 -11.47 4.15 -13.53
N ILE A 84 -10.18 4.47 -13.45
CA ILE A 84 -9.67 5.41 -12.45
C ILE A 84 -10.03 6.83 -12.89
N LEU A 85 -10.67 7.58 -12.00
CA LEU A 85 -11.08 8.95 -12.26
C LEU A 85 -9.86 9.87 -12.44
N ASN A 86 -9.95 10.79 -13.40
CA ASN A 86 -8.91 11.72 -13.80
C ASN A 86 -9.55 13.05 -14.22
N SER A 87 -8.85 14.16 -14.02
CA SER A 87 -9.28 15.51 -14.40
C SER A 87 -9.54 15.62 -15.90
N ASP A 88 -8.71 15.00 -16.73
CA ASP A 88 -8.72 15.25 -18.18
C ASP A 88 -9.81 14.44 -18.89
N ASP A 89 -9.75 13.11 -18.77
CA ASP A 89 -10.66 12.20 -19.48
C ASP A 89 -12.08 12.22 -18.90
N HIS A 90 -12.22 12.55 -17.61
CA HIS A 90 -13.47 12.38 -16.86
C HIS A 90 -14.08 13.68 -16.35
N ALA A 91 -13.61 14.86 -16.80
CA ALA A 91 -14.11 16.17 -16.37
C ALA A 91 -15.64 16.30 -16.39
N ASN A 92 -16.27 15.91 -17.50
CA ASN A 92 -17.73 15.99 -17.67
C ASN A 92 -18.48 15.03 -16.75
N PHE A 93 -17.94 13.83 -16.56
CA PHE A 93 -18.51 12.85 -15.63
C PHE A 93 -18.42 13.35 -14.18
N LEU A 94 -17.31 13.97 -13.79
CA LEU A 94 -17.10 14.53 -12.46
C LEU A 94 -18.07 15.69 -12.20
N LYS A 95 -18.17 16.65 -13.13
CA LYS A 95 -19.09 17.78 -13.02
C LYS A 95 -20.55 17.34 -12.87
N ARG A 96 -20.98 16.33 -13.63
CA ARG A 96 -22.35 15.77 -13.52
C ARG A 96 -22.64 15.11 -12.16
N ASN A 97 -21.60 14.64 -11.48
CA ASN A 97 -21.71 14.03 -10.16
C ASN A 97 -21.36 15.02 -9.02
N ASN A 98 -21.41 16.33 -9.28
CA ASN A 98 -21.07 17.39 -8.31
C ASN A 98 -19.68 17.24 -7.68
N LYS A 99 -18.72 16.74 -8.46
CA LYS A 99 -17.32 16.57 -8.07
C LYS A 99 -16.44 17.57 -8.81
N ASN A 100 -15.45 18.12 -8.12
CA ASN A 100 -14.50 19.05 -8.71
C ASN A 100 -13.40 18.29 -9.50
N PRO A 101 -13.26 18.49 -10.82
CA PRO A 101 -12.23 17.80 -11.61
C PRO A 101 -10.80 18.06 -11.16
N ALA A 102 -10.51 19.22 -10.54
CA ALA A 102 -9.16 19.59 -10.12
C ALA A 102 -8.61 18.69 -8.99
N ASP A 103 -9.48 18.00 -8.27
CA ASP A 103 -9.09 17.11 -7.17
C ASP A 103 -8.72 15.71 -7.67
N TYR A 104 -9.09 15.36 -8.91
CA TYR A 104 -8.88 14.05 -9.50
C TYR A 104 -7.56 13.97 -10.28
N ARG A 105 -6.44 13.98 -9.57
CA ARG A 105 -5.07 13.99 -10.13
C ARG A 105 -4.26 12.72 -9.79
N PRO A 106 -4.66 11.55 -10.33
CA PRO A 106 -3.94 10.28 -10.15
C PRO A 106 -2.52 10.29 -10.75
N ASP A 107 -2.22 11.24 -11.65
CA ASP A 107 -0.90 11.46 -12.24
C ASP A 107 0.17 11.86 -11.21
N ILE A 108 -0.21 12.54 -10.12
CA ILE A 108 0.69 12.94 -9.04
C ILE A 108 1.25 11.69 -8.34
N VAL A 109 0.37 10.76 -7.96
CA VAL A 109 0.75 9.47 -7.34
C VAL A 109 1.59 8.65 -8.30
N TYR A 110 1.20 8.61 -9.57
CA TYR A 110 1.94 7.92 -10.62
C TYR A 110 3.38 8.42 -10.75
N GLN A 111 3.58 9.73 -10.83
CA GLN A 111 4.90 10.34 -10.91
C GLN A 111 5.70 10.11 -9.64
N ALA A 112 5.08 10.27 -8.46
CA ALA A 112 5.75 10.03 -7.18
C ALA A 112 6.26 8.59 -7.05
N LEU A 113 5.43 7.59 -7.39
CA LEU A 113 5.84 6.19 -7.36
C LEU A 113 6.99 5.90 -8.33
N LEU A 114 6.94 6.47 -9.54
CA LEU A 114 8.06 6.35 -10.49
C LEU A 114 9.35 6.95 -9.91
N SER A 115 9.28 8.19 -9.41
CA SER A 115 10.44 8.89 -8.85
C SER A 115 11.05 8.14 -7.66
N ILE A 116 10.22 7.60 -6.76
CA ILE A 116 10.69 6.86 -5.58
C ILE A 116 11.30 5.52 -5.99
N LEU A 117 10.63 4.74 -6.83
CA LEU A 117 11.09 3.40 -7.19
C LEU A 117 12.27 3.40 -8.17
N ASP A 118 12.46 4.47 -8.96
CA ASP A 118 13.64 4.60 -9.82
C ASP A 118 14.85 5.23 -9.15
N SER A 119 14.65 5.74 -7.93
CA SER A 119 15.68 6.45 -7.20
C SER A 119 16.92 5.57 -6.97
N PRO A 120 18.13 6.16 -6.92
CA PRO A 120 19.33 5.45 -6.48
C PRO A 120 19.16 4.81 -5.11
N LEU A 121 18.32 5.38 -4.24
CA LEU A 121 17.98 4.86 -2.93
C LEU A 121 17.30 3.48 -3.02
N ASN A 122 16.35 3.31 -3.95
CA ASN A 122 15.73 2.00 -4.18
C ASN A 122 16.74 1.00 -4.76
N LYS A 123 17.52 1.42 -5.76
CA LYS A 123 18.55 0.56 -6.39
C LYS A 123 19.63 0.11 -5.41
N ALA A 124 19.90 0.91 -4.38
CA ALA A 124 20.82 0.57 -3.30
C ALA A 124 20.21 -0.35 -2.22
N GLY A 125 18.96 -0.80 -2.38
CA GLY A 125 18.28 -1.70 -1.44
C GLY A 125 17.90 -1.05 -0.10
N ARG A 126 17.90 0.29 -0.02
CA ARG A 126 17.60 1.03 1.21
C ARG A 126 16.14 1.41 1.35
N LEU A 127 15.37 1.40 0.27
CA LEU A 127 13.93 1.57 0.29
C LEU A 127 13.29 0.29 0.82
N ARG A 128 12.60 0.35 1.97
CA ARG A 128 11.96 -0.81 2.60
C ARG A 128 10.57 -1.07 2.02
N ALA A 129 9.76 -0.03 1.95
CA ALA A 129 8.40 -0.09 1.41
C ALA A 129 7.92 1.30 1.00
N VAL A 130 6.92 1.35 0.13
CA VAL A 130 6.13 2.55 -0.12
C VAL A 130 4.68 2.24 0.22
N TYR A 131 4.09 3.04 1.09
CA TYR A 131 2.67 2.98 1.41
C TYR A 131 1.95 4.10 0.70
N VAL A 132 0.74 3.81 0.21
CA VAL A 132 -0.11 4.81 -0.44
C VAL A 132 -1.48 4.74 0.19
N LYS A 133 -1.93 5.88 0.72
CA LYS A 133 -3.26 6.04 1.30
C LYS A 133 -4.08 6.96 0.41
N THR A 134 -5.20 6.45 -0.07
CA THR A 134 -6.09 7.19 -0.95
C THR A 134 -6.96 8.18 -0.17
N ASP A 135 -7.54 9.17 -0.85
CA ASP A 135 -8.53 10.08 -0.24
C ASP A 135 -9.76 9.35 0.31
N LYS A 136 -10.05 8.14 -0.20
CA LYS A 136 -11.12 7.27 0.34
C LYS A 136 -10.68 6.41 1.53
N GLY A 137 -9.45 6.59 2.02
CA GLY A 137 -8.91 5.85 3.17
C GLY A 137 -8.44 4.44 2.85
N VAL A 138 -8.33 4.05 1.57
CA VAL A 138 -7.75 2.75 1.19
C VAL A 138 -6.23 2.86 1.32
N LEU A 139 -5.63 1.99 2.13
CA LEU A 139 -4.19 1.89 2.32
C LEU A 139 -3.67 0.68 1.55
N PHE A 140 -2.62 0.87 0.76
CA PHE A 140 -1.94 -0.25 0.12
C PHE A 140 -0.42 -0.11 0.18
N GLU A 141 0.23 -1.27 0.22
CA GLU A 141 1.67 -1.46 0.21
C GLU A 141 2.16 -1.68 -1.23
N VAL A 142 3.29 -1.05 -1.55
CA VAL A 142 4.04 -1.23 -2.79
C VAL A 142 5.44 -1.73 -2.42
N LYS A 143 5.78 -2.93 -2.87
CA LYS A 143 7.12 -3.47 -2.65
C LYS A 143 8.19 -2.74 -3.48
N PRO A 144 9.44 -2.63 -2.99
CA PRO A 144 10.52 -1.95 -3.71
C PRO A 144 10.92 -2.61 -5.04
N ASN A 145 10.71 -3.92 -5.16
CA ASN A 145 10.99 -4.72 -6.36
C ASN A 145 9.96 -4.53 -7.48
N VAL A 146 8.88 -3.78 -7.24
CA VAL A 146 7.81 -3.57 -8.22
C VAL A 146 8.26 -2.68 -9.35
N ARG A 147 8.09 -3.15 -10.58
CA ARG A 147 8.26 -2.33 -11.78
C ARG A 147 6.94 -1.67 -12.18
N ILE A 148 6.77 -0.40 -11.81
CA ILE A 148 5.61 0.39 -12.21
C ILE A 148 5.62 0.65 -13.73
N PRO A 149 4.47 0.51 -14.43
CA PRO A 149 4.39 0.82 -15.85
C PRO A 149 4.80 2.25 -16.18
N ARG A 150 5.48 2.46 -17.31
CA ARG A 150 5.97 3.78 -17.74
C ARG A 150 4.96 4.64 -18.50
N THR A 151 3.75 4.12 -18.69
CA THR A 151 2.67 4.87 -19.33
C THR A 151 1.50 4.94 -18.37
N TYR A 152 0.97 6.15 -18.17
CA TYR A 152 -0.14 6.40 -17.25
C TYR A 152 -1.34 5.46 -17.49
N LYS A 153 -1.74 5.23 -18.76
CA LYS A 153 -2.86 4.33 -19.10
C LYS A 153 -2.68 2.90 -18.56
N ARG A 154 -1.45 2.37 -18.57
CA ARG A 154 -1.15 1.04 -18.01
C ARG A 154 -1.15 1.07 -16.49
N PHE A 155 -0.58 2.10 -15.89
CA PHE A 155 -0.63 2.32 -14.45
C PHE A 155 -2.07 2.38 -13.94
N ALA A 156 -2.94 3.17 -14.58
CA ALA A 156 -4.35 3.28 -14.23
C ALA A 156 -5.08 1.92 -14.30
N GLY A 157 -4.77 1.09 -15.29
CA GLY A 157 -5.30 -0.28 -15.39
C GLY A 157 -4.84 -1.18 -14.23
N ILE A 158 -3.56 -1.10 -13.83
CA ILE A 158 -3.04 -1.85 -12.68
C ILE A 158 -3.67 -1.35 -11.37
N MET A 159 -3.79 -0.03 -11.17
CA MET A 159 -4.43 0.53 -9.96
C MET A 159 -5.92 0.15 -9.88
N LEU A 160 -6.63 0.14 -11.02
CA LEU A 160 -7.99 -0.36 -11.11
C LEU A 160 -8.05 -1.83 -10.66
N GLN A 161 -7.16 -2.68 -11.17
CA GLN A 161 -7.09 -4.08 -10.78
C GLN A 161 -6.77 -4.24 -9.29
N LEU A 162 -5.85 -3.45 -8.75
CA LEU A 162 -5.48 -3.48 -7.33
C LEU A 162 -6.68 -3.16 -6.44
N LEU A 163 -7.44 -2.12 -6.77
CA LEU A 163 -8.61 -1.71 -5.99
C LEU A 163 -9.79 -2.69 -6.12
N GLN A 164 -9.85 -3.48 -7.19
CA GLN A 164 -10.87 -4.52 -7.37
C GLN A 164 -10.50 -5.86 -6.72
N LYS A 165 -9.24 -6.28 -6.85
CA LYS A 165 -8.75 -7.59 -6.38
C LYS A 165 -8.04 -7.54 -5.03
N LEU A 166 -7.82 -6.34 -4.49
CA LEU A 166 -7.09 -6.06 -3.24
C LEU A 166 -5.61 -6.47 -3.25
N SER A 167 -5.13 -7.20 -4.25
CA SER A 167 -3.74 -7.57 -4.40
C SER A 167 -3.36 -7.81 -5.87
N ILE A 168 -2.06 -7.71 -6.15
CA ILE A 168 -1.46 -8.05 -7.44
C ILE A 168 -0.19 -8.85 -7.17
N SER A 169 -0.12 -10.05 -7.72
CA SER A 169 1.05 -10.92 -7.65
C SER A 169 1.93 -10.78 -8.88
N ALA A 170 3.22 -11.10 -8.72
CA ALA A 170 4.14 -11.22 -9.83
C ALA A 170 3.69 -12.31 -10.82
N ALA A 171 3.95 -12.12 -12.11
CA ALA A 171 3.64 -13.14 -13.11
C ALA A 171 4.46 -14.41 -12.83
N GLY A 172 3.79 -15.55 -12.66
CA GLY A 172 4.44 -16.84 -12.42
C GLY A 172 4.98 -17.05 -11.00
N LYS A 173 4.77 -16.11 -10.07
CA LYS A 173 5.14 -16.26 -8.65
C LYS A 173 3.94 -15.96 -7.75
N ARG A 174 3.89 -16.57 -6.58
CA ARG A 174 2.87 -16.26 -5.56
C ARG A 174 3.12 -14.95 -4.81
N GLU A 175 4.31 -14.37 -4.98
CA GLU A 175 4.70 -13.12 -4.32
C GLU A 175 3.76 -11.96 -4.68
N LYS A 176 3.08 -11.41 -3.65
CA LYS A 176 2.25 -10.22 -3.74
C LYS A 176 3.16 -8.97 -3.82
N LEU A 177 3.05 -8.26 -4.93
CA LEU A 177 3.81 -7.05 -5.27
C LEU A 177 3.13 -5.77 -4.77
N LEU A 178 1.82 -5.71 -4.94
CA LEU A 178 0.94 -4.64 -4.47
C LEU A 178 -0.16 -5.28 -3.63
N ARG A 179 -0.45 -4.74 -2.46
CA ARG A 179 -1.46 -5.31 -1.56
C ARG A 179 -2.16 -4.21 -0.78
N VAL A 180 -3.49 -4.23 -0.80
CA VAL A 180 -4.33 -3.44 0.10
C VAL A 180 -4.21 -4.02 1.50
N ILE A 181 -3.90 -3.17 2.46
CA ILE A 181 -3.66 -3.52 3.86
C ILE A 181 -4.63 -2.76 4.76
N LYS A 182 -4.75 -3.19 6.03
CA LYS A 182 -5.66 -2.56 6.99
C LYS A 182 -5.07 -1.23 7.47
N ASN A 183 -5.92 -0.30 7.90
CA ASN A 183 -5.46 0.91 8.58
C ASN A 183 -5.27 0.66 10.08
N PRO A 184 -4.45 1.45 10.80
CA PRO A 184 -3.61 2.57 10.33
C PRO A 184 -2.23 2.14 9.82
N VAL A 185 -1.60 3.01 9.01
CA VAL A 185 -0.26 2.77 8.43
C VAL A 185 0.82 2.54 9.49
N THR A 186 0.65 3.11 10.69
CA THR A 186 1.60 2.99 11.82
C THR A 186 1.87 1.56 12.26
N GLN A 187 0.95 0.62 12.01
CA GLN A 187 1.14 -0.81 12.34
C GLN A 187 2.24 -1.47 11.51
N TYR A 188 2.57 -0.90 10.35
CA TYR A 188 3.55 -1.44 9.41
C TYR A 188 4.86 -0.64 9.41
N LEU A 189 4.96 0.37 10.29
CA LEU A 189 6.17 1.17 10.44
C LEU A 189 7.05 0.58 11.55
N PRO A 190 8.39 0.59 11.40
CA PRO A 190 9.32 0.17 12.44
C PRO A 190 9.15 1.02 13.71
N VAL A 191 9.29 0.40 14.88
CA VAL A 191 9.15 1.09 16.18
C VAL A 191 10.21 2.18 16.35
N SER A 192 11.44 1.92 15.91
CA SER A 192 12.57 2.86 15.92
C SER A 192 12.62 3.76 14.67
N SER A 193 11.47 4.19 14.17
CA SER A 193 11.39 5.08 13.01
C SER A 193 11.05 6.51 13.39
N ARG A 194 11.66 7.48 12.68
CA ARG A 194 11.32 8.90 12.76
C ARG A 194 10.39 9.27 11.62
N LYS A 195 9.23 9.87 11.93
CA LYS A 195 8.17 10.15 10.95
C LYS A 195 8.13 11.63 10.63
N ILE A 196 8.46 11.96 9.39
CA ILE A 196 8.70 13.32 8.94
C ILE A 196 7.71 13.64 7.83
N GLY A 197 6.89 14.66 8.05
CA GLY A 197 5.95 15.18 7.07
C GLY A 197 6.57 16.28 6.24
N PHE A 198 6.28 16.30 4.95
CA PHE A 198 6.60 17.43 4.09
C PHE A 198 5.43 18.41 4.05
N SER A 199 5.73 19.67 4.37
CA SER A 199 4.76 20.75 4.26
C SER A 199 5.43 22.02 3.78
N TYR A 200 4.89 22.60 2.70
CA TYR A 200 5.34 23.87 2.17
C TYR A 200 5.18 25.02 3.18
N SER A 201 4.13 24.96 4.00
CA SER A 201 3.86 25.97 5.01
C SER A 201 4.61 25.73 6.33
N SER A 202 5.61 24.85 6.37
CA SER A 202 6.39 24.64 7.59
C SER A 202 7.42 25.75 7.75
N ASP A 203 7.50 26.31 8.97
CA ASP A 203 8.53 27.30 9.34
C ASP A 203 9.94 26.67 9.39
N LYS A 204 10.02 25.34 9.44
CA LYS A 204 11.26 24.58 9.56
C LYS A 204 11.84 24.27 8.19
N LEU A 205 12.56 25.24 7.65
CA LEU A 205 13.29 25.11 6.40
C LEU A 205 14.62 24.37 6.61
N VAL A 206 14.81 23.23 5.94
CA VAL A 206 15.98 22.38 6.15
C VAL A 206 16.65 22.00 4.84
N GLU A 207 17.98 21.88 4.89
CA GLU A 207 18.74 21.23 3.84
C GLU A 207 18.71 19.71 4.09
N MET A 208 18.15 18.94 3.15
CA MET A 208 17.87 17.51 3.37
C MET A 208 19.14 16.70 3.67
N SER A 209 20.26 17.03 3.03
CA SER A 209 21.58 16.40 3.26
C SER A 209 22.01 16.49 4.72
N LYS A 210 21.90 17.68 5.31
CA LYS A 210 22.22 17.97 6.71
C LYS A 210 21.20 17.35 7.64
N TYR A 211 19.91 17.47 7.32
CA TYR A 211 18.85 16.92 8.15
C TYR A 211 19.01 15.41 8.32
N VAL A 212 19.18 14.67 7.22
CA VAL A 212 19.41 13.21 7.27
C VAL A 212 20.73 12.89 7.98
N GLY A 213 21.77 13.71 7.82
CA GLY A 213 23.04 13.55 8.53
C GLY A 213 22.95 13.74 10.06
N THR A 214 21.96 14.47 10.56
CA THR A 214 21.70 14.60 12.01
C THR A 214 20.93 13.43 12.62
N VAL A 215 20.29 12.61 11.78
CA VAL A 215 19.53 11.46 12.25
C VAL A 215 20.50 10.35 12.63
N SER A 216 20.29 9.73 13.79
CA SER A 216 21.05 8.57 14.23
C SER A 216 21.11 7.51 13.13
N SER A 217 22.29 6.94 12.91
CA SER A 217 22.50 5.90 11.90
C SER A 217 21.72 4.61 12.16
N ASP A 218 21.13 4.45 13.35
CA ASP A 218 20.38 3.26 13.75
C ASP A 218 18.85 3.39 13.58
N ALA A 219 18.33 4.57 13.20
CA ALA A 219 16.89 4.80 13.09
C ALA A 219 16.42 4.78 11.62
N ASP A 220 15.28 4.13 11.39
CA ASP A 220 14.62 4.14 10.09
C ASP A 220 13.93 5.50 9.85
N LEU A 221 13.87 5.94 8.60
CA LEU A 221 13.24 7.19 8.22
C LEU A 221 11.93 6.93 7.50
N VAL A 222 10.86 7.55 7.98
CA VAL A 222 9.54 7.53 7.33
C VAL A 222 9.24 8.94 6.83
N PHE A 223 9.15 9.08 5.51
CA PHE A 223 8.78 10.34 4.87
C PHE A 223 7.32 10.31 4.43
N VAL A 224 6.53 11.27 4.93
CA VAL A 224 5.13 11.43 4.57
C VAL A 224 4.98 12.58 3.58
N VAL A 225 4.49 12.24 2.38
CA VAL A 225 4.36 13.17 1.25
C VAL A 225 2.90 13.20 0.79
N GLY A 226 2.37 14.38 0.53
CA GLY A 226 1.00 14.54 0.04
C GLY A 226 0.96 14.27 -1.47
N ALA A 227 0.20 13.26 -1.89
CA ALA A 227 -0.01 12.91 -3.29
C ALA A 227 -1.37 13.43 -3.80
N MET A 228 -1.67 14.68 -3.45
CA MET A 228 -2.91 15.41 -3.73
C MET A 228 -2.63 16.64 -4.59
N SER A 229 -3.64 17.15 -5.29
CA SER A 229 -3.52 18.41 -6.04
C SER A 229 -3.54 19.63 -5.14
N HIS A 230 -4.42 19.64 -4.14
CA HIS A 230 -4.57 20.71 -3.17
C HIS A 230 -4.87 20.13 -1.79
N GLY A 231 -4.36 20.77 -0.75
CA GLY A 231 -4.67 20.44 0.63
C GLY A 231 -3.46 20.47 1.54
N LYS A 232 -3.66 19.94 2.74
CA LYS A 232 -2.63 19.76 3.75
C LYS A 232 -2.64 18.31 4.23
N ILE A 233 -1.47 17.79 4.55
CA ILE A 233 -1.32 16.52 5.26
C ILE A 233 -1.57 16.82 6.74
N ASP A 234 -2.54 16.14 7.31
CA ASP A 234 -2.84 16.21 8.74
C ASP A 234 -2.92 14.78 9.26
N CYS A 235 -1.89 14.36 9.96
CA CYS A 235 -1.71 12.97 10.38
C CYS A 235 -1.05 12.95 11.77
N ASP A 236 -1.72 12.33 12.73
CA ASP A 236 -1.33 12.34 14.15
C ASP A 236 0.02 11.65 14.43
N TYR A 237 0.48 10.79 13.52
CA TYR A 237 1.72 10.04 13.66
C TYR A 237 2.96 10.77 13.13
N ILE A 238 2.79 11.96 12.55
CA ILE A 238 3.90 12.78 12.08
C ILE A 238 4.52 13.51 13.28
N GLU A 239 5.82 13.35 13.47
CA GLU A 239 6.55 13.93 14.60
C GLU A 239 7.11 15.31 14.26
N ASP A 240 7.41 15.56 12.98
CA ASP A 240 8.08 16.78 12.52
C ASP A 240 7.61 17.14 11.12
N PHE A 241 7.29 18.42 10.88
CA PHE A 241 6.99 18.93 9.54
C PHE A 241 8.15 19.78 9.05
N ILE A 242 8.65 19.48 7.86
CA ILE A 242 9.76 20.22 7.26
C ILE A 242 9.41 20.75 5.87
N ALA A 243 9.99 21.90 5.53
CA ALA A 243 10.07 22.42 4.18
C ALA A 243 11.51 22.23 3.67
N SER A 244 11.68 21.85 2.40
CA SER A 244 13.01 21.81 1.78
C SER A 244 13.32 23.15 1.14
N MET A 245 14.54 23.64 1.37
CA MET A 245 15.15 24.75 0.61
C MET A 245 15.65 24.25 -0.75
#